data_AF-A0A345XSR0-F1
#
_entry.id   AF-A0A345XSR0-F1
#
_cell.length_a   1.000
_cell.length_b   1.000
_cell.length_c   1.000
_cell.angle_alpha   90.00
_cell.angle_beta   90.00
_cell.angle_gamma   90.00
#
_symmetry.space_group_name_H-M   'P 1'
#
loop_
_entity.id
_entity.type
_entity.pdbx_description
1 polymer ?
#
loop_
_entity_poly.entity_id
_entity_poly.type
_entity_poly.pdbx_seq_one_letter_code
_entity_poly.pdbx_strand_id
1 'polypeptide(L)'
;MTTDHTPAEIIRYTADVVALTPEGNVLLIERDWDPYEGQHALPGGHVDPGETGRAAAARELAEETGVHVDPARLIELGTFDRPDRDPRGRYVSVAWLAHLPAGTTATAGDDARSAGWWPLSDPPPLLAFDHKDILEAARERQYETAGWAAYLRERVGRCPAAHPSDPSACRGPVAVTVIDANGTGCDGCEHHAARMLASLHGARVAPLPDAPEGAAIRTFRTAGELPPYAWRQPLNR
;
A
#
# COMPACT_ATOMS: atom_id res chain seq x y z
N MET A 1 -52.22 -23.75 -11.42
CA MET A 1 -50.81 -23.58 -11.01
C MET A 1 -50.28 -22.37 -11.75
N THR A 2 -50.38 -21.20 -11.14
CA THR A 2 -49.74 -19.98 -11.65
C THR A 2 -48.26 -20.08 -11.28
N THR A 3 -47.39 -20.20 -12.28
CA THR A 3 -45.95 -20.05 -12.08
C THR A 3 -45.68 -18.62 -11.67
N ASP A 4 -45.45 -18.43 -10.37
CA ASP A 4 -44.94 -17.18 -9.81
C ASP A 4 -43.51 -16.99 -10.34
N HIS A 5 -43.38 -16.31 -11.48
CA HIS A 5 -42.10 -15.87 -11.98
C HIS A 5 -41.76 -14.58 -11.25
N THR A 6 -41.13 -14.70 -10.08
CA THR A 6 -40.36 -13.59 -9.52
C THR A 6 -39.36 -13.15 -10.59
N PRO A 7 -39.37 -11.88 -11.04
CA PRO A 7 -38.40 -11.40 -12.01
C PRO A 7 -37.00 -11.64 -11.49
N ALA A 8 -36.12 -12.24 -12.30
CA ALA A 8 -34.72 -12.40 -11.94
C ALA A 8 -34.10 -11.00 -11.78
N GLU A 9 -33.43 -10.76 -10.65
CA GLU A 9 -32.68 -9.53 -10.42
C GLU A 9 -31.46 -9.49 -11.35
N ILE A 10 -31.26 -8.38 -12.07
CA ILE A 10 -30.08 -8.17 -12.90
C ILE A 10 -28.97 -7.61 -12.01
N ILE A 11 -27.91 -8.38 -11.83
CA ILE A 11 -26.69 -7.96 -11.12
C ILE A 11 -25.67 -7.47 -12.15
N ARG A 12 -25.19 -6.24 -11.98
CA ARG A 12 -24.08 -5.72 -12.78
C ARG A 12 -22.75 -6.05 -12.13
N TYR A 13 -21.81 -6.54 -12.93
CA TYR A 13 -20.50 -6.96 -12.45
C TYR A 13 -19.44 -5.92 -12.83
N THR A 14 -18.70 -5.43 -11.84
CA THR A 14 -17.62 -4.45 -11.99
C THR A 14 -16.31 -4.98 -11.39
N ALA A 15 -15.22 -4.32 -11.71
CA ALA A 15 -13.91 -4.55 -11.10
C ALA A 15 -13.21 -3.22 -10.79
N ASP A 16 -12.65 -3.11 -9.59
CA ASP A 16 -11.92 -1.93 -9.11
C ASP A 16 -10.47 -2.29 -8.83
N VAL A 17 -9.54 -1.33 -8.98
CA VAL A 17 -8.11 -1.53 -8.68
C VAL A 17 -7.61 -0.55 -7.63
N VAL A 18 -7.05 -1.10 -6.56
CA VAL A 18 -6.16 -0.37 -5.64
C VAL A 18 -4.75 -0.48 -6.17
N ALA A 19 -4.27 0.56 -6.83
CA ALA A 19 -2.91 0.63 -7.35
C ALA A 19 -1.99 1.33 -6.34
N LEU A 20 -1.05 0.60 -5.74
CA LEU A 20 -0.14 1.12 -4.73
C LEU A 20 1.25 1.35 -5.29
N THR A 21 1.76 2.56 -5.07
CA THR A 21 3.19 2.82 -5.23
C THR A 21 3.95 2.23 -4.06
N PRO A 22 5.25 2.06 -4.24
CA PRO A 22 6.09 1.56 -3.19
C PRO A 22 6.09 2.51 -1.96
N GLU A 23 5.89 3.82 -2.16
CA GLU A 23 5.81 4.89 -1.14
C GLU A 23 4.54 4.85 -0.29
N GLY A 24 3.67 3.86 -0.52
CA GLY A 24 2.39 3.73 0.17
C GLY A 24 1.35 4.73 -0.34
N ASN A 25 1.52 5.25 -1.56
CA ASN A 25 0.51 6.07 -2.21
C ASN A 25 -0.44 5.19 -3.02
N VAL A 26 -1.73 5.54 -3.01
CA VAL A 26 -2.77 4.93 -3.83
C VAL A 26 -3.13 5.86 -5.00
N LEU A 27 -3.34 5.27 -6.17
CA LEU A 27 -3.88 5.95 -7.34
C LEU A 27 -5.39 6.10 -7.21
N LEU A 28 -5.88 7.33 -7.34
CA LEU A 28 -7.32 7.62 -7.47
C LEU A 28 -7.57 8.48 -8.70
N ILE A 29 -8.82 8.44 -9.16
CA ILE A 29 -9.35 9.32 -10.19
C ILE A 29 -10.42 10.24 -9.59
N GLU A 30 -10.65 11.41 -10.20
CA GLU A 30 -11.80 12.26 -9.90
C GLU A 30 -12.93 11.98 -10.90
N ARG A 31 -14.09 11.59 -10.39
CA ARG A 31 -15.28 11.35 -11.22
C ARG A 31 -15.81 12.65 -11.79
N ASP A 32 -16.25 12.62 -13.04
CA ASP A 32 -16.77 13.77 -13.80
C ASP A 32 -18.25 13.62 -14.19
N TRP A 33 -18.91 12.55 -13.75
CA TRP A 33 -20.34 12.34 -13.92
C TRP A 33 -21.03 11.76 -12.69
N ASP A 34 -22.36 11.94 -12.65
CA ASP A 34 -23.23 11.37 -11.61
C ASP A 34 -23.34 9.83 -11.67
N PRO A 35 -23.39 9.13 -10.53
CA PRO A 35 -23.39 9.66 -9.16
C PRO A 35 -21.99 10.02 -8.68
N TYR A 36 -21.91 10.81 -7.60
CA TYR A 36 -20.67 11.19 -6.93
C TYR A 36 -19.71 12.02 -7.82
N GLU A 37 -20.25 12.85 -8.70
CA GLU A 37 -19.45 13.82 -9.48
C GLU A 37 -18.55 14.66 -8.55
N GLY A 38 -17.29 14.83 -8.94
CA GLY A 38 -16.26 15.56 -8.19
C GLY A 38 -15.69 14.81 -6.97
N GLN A 39 -16.13 13.57 -6.69
CA GLN A 39 -15.53 12.73 -5.66
C GLN A 39 -14.40 11.87 -6.23
N HIS A 40 -13.50 11.43 -5.36
CA HIS A 40 -12.43 10.54 -5.75
C HIS A 40 -12.93 9.09 -5.80
N ALA A 41 -12.39 8.31 -6.72
CA ALA A 41 -12.72 6.90 -6.89
C ALA A 41 -11.46 6.09 -7.17
N LEU A 42 -11.53 4.79 -6.89
CA LEU A 42 -10.59 3.83 -7.45
C LEU A 42 -10.85 3.76 -8.96
N PRO A 43 -9.80 3.56 -9.76
CA PRO A 43 -10.00 3.21 -11.15
C PRO A 43 -10.72 1.86 -11.26
N GLY A 44 -11.70 1.76 -12.14
CA GLY A 44 -12.58 0.61 -12.22
C GLY A 44 -13.85 0.82 -13.05
N GLY A 45 -14.43 -0.28 -13.50
CA GLY A 45 -15.55 -0.24 -14.42
C GLY A 45 -16.21 -1.59 -14.64
N HIS A 46 -17.02 -1.68 -15.70
CA HIS A 46 -17.81 -2.87 -15.99
C HIS A 46 -16.94 -4.00 -16.52
N VAL A 47 -17.30 -5.24 -16.17
CA VAL A 47 -16.70 -6.42 -16.79
C VAL A 47 -17.42 -6.70 -18.11
N ASP A 48 -16.66 -6.74 -19.21
CA ASP A 48 -17.22 -6.96 -20.54
C ASP A 48 -17.65 -8.42 -20.77
N PRO A 49 -18.57 -8.67 -21.73
CA PRO A 49 -18.96 -10.03 -22.09
C PRO A 49 -17.76 -10.90 -22.49
N GLY A 50 -17.54 -11.99 -21.76
CA GLY A 50 -16.43 -12.91 -21.99
C GLY A 50 -15.10 -12.50 -21.34
N GLU A 51 -15.07 -11.36 -20.65
CA GLU A 51 -13.94 -10.89 -19.87
C GLU A 51 -14.00 -11.41 -18.42
N THR A 52 -12.84 -11.63 -17.80
CA THR A 52 -12.78 -11.91 -16.36
C THR A 52 -12.69 -10.59 -15.59
N GLY A 53 -13.24 -10.52 -14.37
CA GLY A 53 -13.11 -9.29 -13.56
C GLY A 53 -11.66 -8.86 -13.33
N ARG A 54 -10.71 -9.80 -13.28
CA ARG A 54 -9.27 -9.50 -13.19
C ARG A 54 -8.72 -8.82 -14.45
N ALA A 55 -9.15 -9.26 -15.63
CA ALA A 55 -8.77 -8.65 -16.90
C ALA A 55 -9.41 -7.26 -17.04
N ALA A 56 -10.69 -7.13 -16.68
CA ALA A 56 -11.39 -5.85 -16.62
C ALA A 56 -10.64 -4.85 -15.75
N ALA A 57 -10.26 -5.23 -14.52
CA ALA A 57 -9.55 -4.35 -13.61
C ALA A 57 -8.25 -3.79 -14.22
N ALA A 58 -7.46 -4.62 -14.90
CA ALA A 58 -6.23 -4.19 -15.56
C ALA A 58 -6.49 -3.28 -16.78
N ARG A 59 -7.57 -3.55 -17.54
CA ARG A 59 -8.00 -2.71 -18.66
C ARG A 59 -8.46 -1.34 -18.18
N GLU A 60 -9.38 -1.30 -17.22
CA GLU A 60 -9.93 -0.05 -16.64
C GLU A 60 -8.82 0.82 -16.04
N LEU A 61 -7.89 0.21 -15.28
CA LEU A 61 -6.72 0.93 -14.76
C LEU A 61 -5.92 1.59 -15.90
N ALA A 62 -5.70 0.89 -17.00
CA ALA A 62 -4.96 1.41 -18.14
C ALA A 62 -5.74 2.51 -18.88
N GLU A 63 -7.05 2.34 -19.08
CA GLU A 63 -7.92 3.28 -19.79
C GLU A 63 -8.05 4.61 -19.02
N GLU A 64 -8.25 4.55 -17.70
CA GLU A 64 -8.51 5.74 -16.88
C GLU A 64 -7.23 6.45 -16.39
N THR A 65 -6.10 5.76 -16.37
CA THR A 65 -4.87 6.29 -15.74
C THR A 65 -3.58 6.12 -16.56
N GLY A 66 -3.62 5.39 -17.67
CA GLY A 66 -2.44 5.02 -18.45
C GLY A 66 -1.49 4.03 -17.76
N VAL A 67 -1.84 3.53 -16.57
CA VAL A 67 -1.01 2.59 -15.82
C VAL A 67 -1.29 1.15 -16.27
N HIS A 68 -0.29 0.52 -16.86
CA HIS A 68 -0.38 -0.86 -17.33
C HIS A 68 0.16 -1.84 -16.29
N VAL A 69 -0.63 -2.89 -16.03
CA VAL A 69 -0.27 -4.01 -15.14
C VAL A 69 -0.56 -5.33 -15.83
N ASP A 70 0.19 -6.37 -15.47
CA ASP A 70 -0.14 -7.74 -15.88
C ASP A 70 -1.30 -8.25 -15.02
N PRO A 71 -2.46 -8.61 -15.61
CA PRO A 71 -3.60 -9.14 -14.86
C PRO A 71 -3.21 -10.31 -13.97
N ALA A 72 -2.28 -11.19 -14.41
CA ALA A 72 -1.86 -12.36 -13.64
C ALA A 72 -1.15 -12.03 -12.32
N ARG A 73 -0.71 -10.78 -12.15
CA ARG A 73 -0.03 -10.29 -10.94
C ARG A 73 -0.98 -9.56 -9.98
N LEU A 74 -2.23 -9.36 -10.36
CA LEU A 74 -3.24 -8.76 -9.49
C LEU A 74 -3.64 -9.72 -8.37
N ILE A 75 -3.79 -9.17 -7.18
CA ILE A 75 -4.18 -9.90 -5.98
C ILE A 75 -5.62 -9.54 -5.66
N GLU A 76 -6.50 -10.53 -5.54
CA GLU A 76 -7.89 -10.27 -5.19
C GLU A 76 -7.98 -9.76 -3.75
N LEU A 77 -8.59 -8.60 -3.52
CA LEU A 77 -8.83 -8.03 -2.20
C LEU A 77 -10.13 -8.58 -1.59
N GLY A 78 -11.15 -8.76 -2.42
CA GLY A 78 -12.43 -9.32 -2.02
C GLY A 78 -13.56 -8.98 -2.99
N THR A 79 -14.75 -9.47 -2.67
CA THR A 79 -16.00 -9.15 -3.37
C THR A 79 -16.83 -8.19 -2.53
N PHE A 80 -17.27 -7.09 -3.13
CA PHE A 80 -18.05 -6.01 -2.54
C PHE A 80 -19.44 -6.02 -3.16
N ASP A 81 -20.41 -6.54 -2.41
CA ASP A 81 -21.75 -6.89 -2.90
C ASP A 81 -22.87 -6.36 -2.01
N ARG A 82 -22.64 -5.27 -1.26
CA ARG A 82 -23.70 -4.62 -0.48
C ARG A 82 -24.85 -4.20 -1.44
N PRO A 83 -26.12 -4.55 -1.17
CA PRO A 83 -27.26 -4.31 -2.07
C PRO A 83 -27.38 -2.88 -2.61
N ASP A 84 -27.04 -1.90 -1.79
CA ASP A 84 -27.15 -0.47 -2.04
C ASP A 84 -25.77 0.22 -2.17
N ARG A 85 -24.72 -0.53 -2.58
CA ARG A 85 -23.39 0.06 -2.81
C ARG A 85 -23.36 1.11 -3.91
N ASP A 86 -24.25 0.96 -4.91
CA ASP A 86 -24.38 1.87 -6.03
C ASP A 86 -25.85 2.30 -6.17
N PRO A 87 -26.14 3.62 -6.17
CA PRO A 87 -27.52 4.12 -6.28
C PRO A 87 -28.18 3.81 -7.63
N ARG A 88 -27.41 3.39 -8.65
CA ARG A 88 -27.91 3.01 -9.98
C ARG A 88 -28.51 1.59 -10.02
N GLY A 89 -28.39 0.82 -8.94
CA GLY A 89 -29.05 -0.49 -8.77
C GLY A 89 -28.14 -1.57 -8.19
N ARG A 90 -28.41 -2.84 -8.51
CA ARG A 90 -27.64 -3.97 -7.98
C ARG A 90 -26.30 -4.12 -8.71
N TYR A 91 -25.22 -3.80 -8.00
CA TYR A 91 -23.84 -3.99 -8.45
C TYR A 91 -23.09 -4.92 -7.50
N VAL A 92 -22.17 -5.69 -8.08
CA VAL A 92 -21.14 -6.46 -7.37
C VAL A 92 -19.81 -6.07 -7.97
N SER A 93 -18.87 -5.65 -7.13
CA SER A 93 -17.50 -5.37 -7.57
C SER A 93 -16.52 -6.36 -6.97
N VAL A 94 -15.58 -6.86 -7.77
CA VAL A 94 -14.40 -7.55 -7.24
C VAL A 94 -13.23 -6.58 -7.28
N ALA A 95 -12.66 -6.28 -6.12
CA ALA A 95 -11.54 -5.37 -6.01
C ALA A 95 -10.20 -6.11 -6.09
N TRP A 96 -9.24 -5.49 -6.75
CA TRP A 96 -7.91 -6.02 -7.00
C TRP A 96 -6.83 -5.08 -6.45
N LEU A 97 -5.73 -5.65 -5.99
CA LEU A 97 -4.55 -4.92 -5.56
C LEU A 97 -3.45 -5.06 -6.62
N ALA A 98 -2.92 -3.91 -7.05
CA ALA A 98 -1.79 -3.80 -7.94
C ALA A 98 -0.61 -3.14 -7.21
N HIS A 99 0.55 -3.79 -7.27
CA HIS A 99 1.80 -3.27 -6.75
C HIS A 99 2.65 -2.71 -7.88
N LEU A 100 2.91 -1.41 -7.85
CA LEU A 100 3.50 -0.68 -8.97
C LEU A 100 4.98 -0.36 -8.75
N PRO A 101 5.80 -0.27 -9.80
CA PRO A 101 7.18 0.19 -9.66
C PRO A 101 7.28 1.63 -9.12
N ALA A 102 8.38 1.94 -8.43
CA ALA A 102 8.68 3.30 -8.00
C ALA A 102 8.80 4.24 -9.20
N GLY A 103 8.24 5.45 -9.07
CA GLY A 103 8.23 6.44 -10.16
C GLY A 103 7.21 6.17 -11.27
N THR A 104 6.25 5.26 -11.05
CA THR A 104 5.12 5.10 -11.97
C THR A 104 4.36 6.42 -12.11
N THR A 105 4.18 6.88 -13.34
CA THR A 105 3.39 8.07 -13.66
C THR A 105 1.98 7.66 -14.05
N ALA A 106 0.98 8.41 -13.61
CA ALA A 106 -0.40 8.28 -14.03
C ALA A 106 -0.81 9.52 -14.84
N THR A 107 -1.65 9.33 -15.85
CA THR A 107 -2.25 10.40 -16.66
C THR A 107 -3.73 10.09 -16.80
N ALA A 108 -4.58 11.08 -16.52
CA ALA A 108 -6.03 10.88 -16.62
C ALA A 108 -6.44 10.50 -18.05
N GLY A 109 -7.28 9.46 -18.17
CA GLY A 109 -7.96 9.06 -19.39
C GLY A 109 -9.22 9.87 -19.69
N ASP A 110 -9.95 9.46 -20.73
CA ASP A 110 -11.11 10.22 -21.26
C ASP A 110 -12.23 10.44 -20.24
N ASP A 111 -12.37 9.50 -19.30
CA ASP A 111 -13.46 9.36 -18.35
C ASP A 111 -13.09 9.83 -16.92
N ALA A 112 -11.92 10.44 -16.75
CA ALA A 112 -11.43 10.95 -15.47
C ALA A 112 -11.08 12.43 -15.58
N ARG A 113 -11.62 13.26 -14.67
CA ARG A 113 -11.25 14.69 -14.61
C ARG A 113 -9.80 14.90 -14.22
N SER A 114 -9.27 14.02 -13.39
CA SER A 114 -7.88 13.96 -13.01
C SER A 114 -7.51 12.58 -12.47
N ALA A 115 -6.23 12.24 -12.51
CA ALA A 115 -5.67 11.05 -11.86
C ALA A 115 -4.48 11.50 -11.01
N GLY A 116 -4.36 10.99 -9.79
CA GLY A 116 -3.36 11.45 -8.83
C GLY A 116 -2.96 10.40 -7.80
N TRP A 117 -1.93 10.74 -7.03
CA TRP A 117 -1.40 9.88 -5.97
C TRP A 117 -1.70 10.49 -4.60
N TRP A 118 -2.31 9.70 -3.71
CA TRP A 118 -2.58 10.09 -2.33
C TRP A 118 -2.00 9.07 -1.35
N PRO A 119 -1.54 9.48 -0.16
CA PRO A 119 -1.13 8.51 0.86
C PRO A 119 -2.28 7.56 1.18
N LEU A 120 -2.05 6.24 1.12
CA LEU A 120 -3.07 5.26 1.51
C LEU A 120 -3.49 5.45 2.98
N SER A 121 -2.61 5.98 3.83
CA SER A 121 -2.91 6.32 5.22
C SER A 121 -3.82 7.55 5.38
N ASP A 122 -3.87 8.43 4.39
CA ASP A 122 -4.60 9.69 4.43
C ASP A 122 -5.18 10.04 3.03
N PRO A 123 -6.14 9.22 2.53
CA PRO A 123 -6.77 9.48 1.25
C PRO A 123 -7.74 10.67 1.35
N PRO A 124 -8.20 11.24 0.22
CA PRO A 124 -9.22 12.28 0.20
C PRO A 124 -10.47 11.90 1.02
N PRO A 125 -11.11 12.85 1.70
CA PRO A 125 -12.23 12.56 2.59
C PRO A 125 -13.52 12.14 1.86
N LEU A 126 -13.65 12.51 0.58
CA LEU A 126 -14.82 12.19 -0.24
C LEU A 126 -14.43 11.13 -1.27
N LEU A 127 -14.82 9.89 -0.97
CA LEU A 127 -14.67 8.73 -1.83
C LEU A 127 -16.04 8.27 -2.30
N ALA A 128 -16.16 8.01 -3.61
CA ALA A 128 -17.38 7.51 -4.22
C ALA A 128 -17.71 6.08 -3.74
N PHE A 129 -19.00 5.75 -3.75
CA PHE A 129 -19.51 4.42 -3.42
C PHE A 129 -19.03 3.90 -2.05
N ASP A 130 -18.56 2.66 -1.99
CA ASP A 130 -17.96 1.98 -0.85
C ASP A 130 -16.43 1.88 -0.99
N HIS A 131 -15.78 2.75 -1.79
CA HIS A 131 -14.34 2.67 -2.05
C HIS A 131 -13.48 2.86 -0.79
N LYS A 132 -14.01 3.52 0.23
CA LYS A 132 -13.37 3.57 1.55
C LYS A 132 -13.15 2.17 2.13
N ASP A 133 -14.14 1.29 2.02
CA ASP A 133 -14.09 -0.07 2.56
C ASP A 133 -13.08 -0.91 1.75
N ILE A 134 -13.00 -0.68 0.43
CA ILE A 134 -12.00 -1.30 -0.45
C ILE A 134 -10.57 -0.88 -0.06
N LEU A 135 -10.35 0.41 0.22
CA LEU A 135 -9.05 0.91 0.69
C LEU A 135 -8.68 0.33 2.07
N GLU A 136 -9.65 0.15 2.96
CA GLU A 136 -9.43 -0.50 4.26
C GLU A 136 -8.98 -1.96 4.09
N ALA A 137 -9.64 -2.72 3.21
CA ALA A 137 -9.21 -4.08 2.86
C ALA A 137 -7.78 -4.10 2.28
N ALA A 138 -7.43 -3.13 1.44
CA ALA A 138 -6.08 -3.02 0.90
C ALA A 138 -5.01 -2.73 1.97
N ARG A 139 -5.33 -1.90 2.98
CA ARG A 139 -4.39 -1.60 4.08
C ARG A 139 -3.97 -2.85 4.85
N GLU A 140 -4.90 -3.79 5.03
CA GLU A 140 -4.65 -5.07 5.72
C GLU A 140 -3.80 -6.02 4.87
N ARG A 141 -4.00 -5.99 3.54
CA ARG A 141 -3.47 -7.00 2.61
C ARG A 141 -2.27 -6.55 1.77
N GLN A 142 -1.87 -5.28 1.85
CA GLN A 142 -0.78 -4.68 1.06
C GLN A 142 0.58 -5.38 1.22
N TYR A 143 0.78 -6.20 2.24
CA TYR A 143 2.05 -6.92 2.49
C TYR A 143 2.01 -8.42 2.18
N GLU A 144 0.90 -8.95 1.67
CA GLU A 144 0.71 -10.39 1.47
C GLU A 144 1.59 -10.99 0.37
N THR A 145 2.14 -10.17 -0.54
CA THR A 145 3.05 -10.67 -1.57
C THR A 145 4.49 -10.71 -1.06
N ALA A 146 5.06 -11.92 -0.92
CA ALA A 146 6.47 -12.09 -0.53
C ALA A 146 7.44 -11.31 -1.43
N GLY A 147 7.17 -11.25 -2.74
CA GLY A 147 7.97 -10.47 -3.71
C GLY A 147 7.83 -8.95 -3.54
N TRP A 148 6.64 -8.47 -3.15
CA TRP A 148 6.43 -7.04 -2.88
C TRP A 148 7.03 -6.61 -1.55
N ALA A 149 6.89 -7.41 -0.49
CA ALA A 149 7.57 -7.13 0.79
C ALA A 149 9.10 -7.09 0.62
N ALA A 150 9.68 -7.94 -0.24
CA ALA A 150 11.09 -7.86 -0.61
C ALA A 150 11.42 -6.60 -1.41
N TYR A 151 10.59 -6.26 -2.41
CA TYR A 151 10.74 -5.05 -3.21
C TYR A 151 10.64 -3.77 -2.37
N LEU A 152 9.70 -3.69 -1.42
CA LEU A 152 9.55 -2.56 -0.49
C LEU A 152 10.78 -2.40 0.41
N ARG A 153 11.32 -3.51 0.93
CA ARG A 153 12.58 -3.51 1.71
C ARG A 153 13.74 -2.93 0.90
N GLU A 154 13.78 -3.20 -0.40
CA GLU A 154 14.83 -2.75 -1.30
C GLU A 154 14.63 -1.28 -1.77
N ARG A 155 13.38 -0.83 -1.95
CA ARG A 155 13.07 0.43 -2.65
C ARG A 155 12.43 1.56 -1.82
N VAL A 156 11.83 1.31 -0.63
CA VAL A 156 10.84 2.28 -0.09
C VAL A 156 10.69 2.44 1.41
N GLY A 157 11.62 1.91 2.20
CA GLY A 157 11.99 2.62 3.41
C GLY A 157 10.90 2.76 4.49
N ARG A 158 10.78 1.72 5.29
CA ARG A 158 11.12 1.93 6.69
C ARG A 158 12.19 0.93 7.08
N CYS A 159 13.29 1.42 7.63
CA CYS A 159 14.28 0.52 8.21
C CYS A 159 13.57 -0.38 9.23
N PRO A 160 13.77 -1.71 9.24
CA PRO A 160 13.11 -2.56 10.23
C PRO A 160 13.50 -2.16 11.67
N ALA A 161 14.72 -1.66 11.86
CA ALA A 161 15.17 -1.08 13.13
C ALA A 161 14.61 0.33 13.44
N ALA A 162 13.90 1.01 12.53
CA ALA A 162 13.28 2.29 12.82
C ALA A 162 12.04 2.08 13.72
N HIS A 163 12.00 2.69 14.90
CA HIS A 163 10.80 2.68 15.75
C HIS A 163 9.66 3.47 15.08
N PRO A 164 8.39 3.01 14.95
CA PRO A 164 7.28 3.66 14.22
C PRO A 164 7.22 5.20 14.21
N SER A 165 7.44 5.85 15.35
CA SER A 165 7.42 7.32 15.48
C SER A 165 8.71 8.05 15.09
N ASP A 166 9.74 7.35 14.61
CA ASP A 166 11.00 7.95 14.16
C ASP A 166 10.85 8.49 12.72
N PRO A 167 10.86 9.82 12.51
CA PRO A 167 10.67 10.40 11.17
C PRO A 167 11.96 10.39 10.34
N SER A 168 13.10 10.00 10.93
CA SER A 168 14.38 10.09 10.23
C SER A 168 14.52 9.04 9.12
N ALA A 169 15.05 9.47 7.97
CA ALA A 169 15.37 8.58 6.87
C ALA A 169 16.54 7.64 7.21
N CYS A 170 16.63 6.51 6.50
CA CYS A 170 17.79 5.61 6.59
C CYS A 170 19.07 6.36 6.23
N ARG A 171 20.19 6.00 6.88
CA ARG A 171 21.52 6.41 6.43
C ARG A 171 22.29 5.16 6.02
N GLY A 172 22.37 4.93 4.72
CA GLY A 172 22.97 3.74 4.14
C GLY A 172 22.05 2.51 4.16
N PRO A 173 22.57 1.36 3.70
CA PRO A 173 21.81 0.12 3.60
C PRO A 173 21.59 -0.52 4.98
N VAL A 174 20.72 -1.54 5.02
CA VAL A 174 20.64 -2.47 6.16
C VAL A 174 21.97 -3.21 6.26
N ALA A 175 22.62 -3.15 7.42
CA ALA A 175 23.99 -3.61 7.61
C ALA A 175 24.22 -4.38 8.91
N VAL A 176 23.31 -4.27 9.88
CA VAL A 176 23.49 -4.86 11.21
C VAL A 176 22.19 -5.44 11.75
N THR A 177 22.30 -6.38 12.68
CA THR A 177 21.19 -6.90 13.48
C THR A 177 21.35 -6.42 14.93
N VAL A 178 20.31 -5.77 15.47
CA VAL A 178 20.17 -5.55 16.92
C VAL A 178 19.52 -6.78 17.54
N ILE A 179 20.14 -7.35 18.56
CA ILE A 179 19.68 -8.55 19.26
C ILE A 179 19.32 -8.17 20.68
N ASP A 180 18.06 -8.33 21.08
CA ASP A 180 17.60 -8.03 22.44
C ASP A 180 18.16 -9.01 23.48
N ALA A 181 17.85 -8.77 24.77
CA ALA A 181 18.29 -9.62 25.87
C ALA A 181 17.75 -11.07 25.79
N ASN A 182 16.66 -11.30 25.04
CA ASN A 182 16.05 -12.61 24.83
C ASN A 182 16.59 -13.33 23.58
N GLY A 183 17.45 -12.66 22.78
CA GLY A 183 18.00 -13.21 21.55
C GLY A 183 17.20 -12.88 20.29
N THR A 184 16.17 -12.03 20.36
CA THR A 184 15.36 -11.63 19.20
C THR A 184 16.12 -10.59 18.37
N GLY A 185 16.29 -10.87 17.07
CA GLY A 185 17.01 -10.00 16.13
C GLY A 185 16.09 -9.05 15.36
N CYS A 186 16.57 -7.84 15.09
CA CYS A 186 15.97 -6.88 14.16
C CYS A 186 17.05 -6.25 13.29
N ASP A 187 16.92 -6.41 11.98
CA ASP A 187 17.90 -5.89 11.02
C ASP A 187 17.69 -4.40 10.76
N GLY A 188 18.78 -3.66 10.57
CA GLY A 188 18.69 -2.24 10.25
C GLY A 188 19.93 -1.62 9.65
N CYS A 189 19.77 -0.41 9.14
CA CYS A 189 20.89 0.48 8.83
C CYS A 189 21.56 0.94 10.13
N GLU A 190 22.83 1.35 10.04
CA GLU A 190 23.62 1.78 11.21
C GLU A 190 22.90 2.91 12.00
N HIS A 191 22.20 3.81 11.32
CA HIS A 191 21.49 4.94 11.95
C HIS A 191 20.30 4.51 12.82
N HIS A 192 19.37 3.70 12.30
CA HIS A 192 18.21 3.27 13.07
C HIS A 192 18.56 2.17 14.06
N ALA A 193 19.50 1.28 13.73
CA ALA A 193 19.99 0.27 14.64
C ALA A 193 20.63 0.88 15.89
N ALA A 194 21.42 1.97 15.75
CA ALA A 194 22.01 2.66 16.90
C ALA A 194 20.94 3.25 17.83
N ARG A 195 19.88 3.86 17.25
CA ARG A 195 18.77 4.46 18.01
C ARG A 195 17.94 3.38 18.74
N MET A 196 17.67 2.26 18.08
CA MET A 196 17.02 1.10 18.68
C MET A 196 17.87 0.52 19.81
N LEU A 197 19.17 0.27 19.56
CA LEU A 197 20.10 -0.29 20.54
C LEU A 197 20.20 0.59 21.79
N ALA A 198 20.26 1.92 21.65
CA ALA A 198 20.28 2.86 22.78
C ALA A 198 19.03 2.80 23.68
N SER A 199 17.94 2.18 23.19
CA SER A 199 16.66 2.09 23.88
C SER A 199 16.35 0.70 24.44
N LEU A 200 17.23 -0.29 24.23
CA LEU A 200 17.02 -1.68 24.66
C LEU A 200 18.08 -2.09 25.68
N HIS A 201 17.64 -2.31 26.93
CA HIS A 201 18.53 -2.75 28.00
C HIS A 201 19.05 -4.17 27.75
N GLY A 202 20.37 -4.36 27.82
CA GLY A 202 21.01 -5.67 27.62
C GLY A 202 21.05 -6.15 26.17
N ALA A 203 20.68 -5.32 25.20
CA ALA A 203 20.81 -5.65 23.79
C ALA A 203 22.26 -5.56 23.30
N ARG A 204 22.55 -6.29 22.22
CA ARG A 204 23.84 -6.29 21.50
C ARG A 204 23.61 -6.08 20.01
N VAL A 205 24.68 -5.79 19.27
CA VAL A 205 24.62 -5.62 17.80
C VAL A 205 25.65 -6.51 17.12
N ALA A 206 25.29 -7.08 15.98
CA ALA A 206 26.15 -7.91 15.14
C ALA A 206 26.10 -7.44 13.68
N PRO A 207 27.19 -7.61 12.90
CA PRO A 207 27.17 -7.30 11.47
C PRO A 207 26.41 -8.39 10.69
N LEU A 208 25.74 -7.99 9.61
CA LEU A 208 25.23 -8.93 8.61
C LEU A 208 26.37 -9.47 7.72
N PRO A 209 26.17 -10.60 7.00
CA PRO A 209 27.22 -11.23 6.19
C PRO A 209 27.90 -10.30 5.17
N ASP A 210 27.14 -9.42 4.53
CA ASP A 210 27.62 -8.50 3.50
C ASP A 210 27.81 -7.06 4.03
N ALA A 211 27.87 -6.90 5.34
CA ALA A 211 27.98 -5.58 5.96
C ALA A 211 29.36 -4.94 5.70
N PRO A 212 29.43 -3.61 5.52
CA PRO A 212 30.70 -2.90 5.49
C PRO A 212 31.52 -3.19 6.75
N GLU A 213 32.84 -3.33 6.60
CA GLU A 213 33.74 -3.61 7.72
C GLU A 213 33.54 -2.59 8.86
N GLY A 214 33.40 -3.10 10.08
CA GLY A 214 33.19 -2.28 11.27
C GLY A 214 31.79 -1.69 11.45
N ALA A 215 30.78 -2.04 10.63
CA ALA A 215 29.41 -1.52 10.76
C ALA A 215 28.82 -1.73 12.16
N ALA A 216 29.03 -2.91 12.76
CA ALA A 216 28.56 -3.19 14.12
C ALA A 216 29.29 -2.34 15.19
N ILE A 217 30.60 -2.12 15.05
CA ILE A 217 31.39 -1.30 15.99
C ILE A 217 30.95 0.17 15.91
N ARG A 218 30.76 0.70 14.70
CA ARG A 218 30.25 2.08 14.50
C ARG A 218 28.86 2.23 15.11
N THR A 219 27.96 1.30 14.82
CA THR A 219 26.61 1.28 15.39
C THR A 219 26.64 1.25 16.92
N PHE A 220 27.44 0.38 17.53
CA PHE A 220 27.58 0.26 18.98
C PHE A 220 28.10 1.55 19.62
N ARG A 221 29.15 2.16 19.05
CA ARG A 221 29.71 3.41 19.55
C ARG A 221 28.71 4.56 19.46
N THR A 222 28.03 4.70 18.33
CA THR A 222 26.99 5.73 18.14
C THR A 222 25.82 5.52 19.12
N ALA A 223 25.41 4.28 19.40
CA ALA A 223 24.36 4.01 20.38
C ALA A 223 24.74 4.48 21.80
N GLY A 224 26.00 4.36 22.20
CA GLY A 224 26.49 4.82 23.50
C GLY A 224 26.47 6.34 23.70
N GLU A 225 26.36 7.10 22.62
CA GLU A 225 26.26 8.58 22.63
C GLU A 225 24.80 9.06 22.59
N LEU A 226 23.84 8.17 22.30
CA LEU A 226 22.43 8.51 22.16
C LEU A 226 21.66 8.32 23.48
N PRO A 227 20.72 9.22 23.81
CA PRO A 227 19.77 8.97 24.88
C PRO A 227 18.77 7.88 24.46
N PRO A 228 18.19 7.13 25.43
CA PRO A 228 17.05 6.26 25.14
C PRO A 228 15.92 7.00 24.45
N TYR A 229 15.24 6.33 23.51
CA TYR A 229 14.15 6.89 22.71
C TYR A 229 14.55 8.15 21.93
N ALA A 230 15.75 8.16 21.33
CA ALA A 230 16.32 9.30 20.60
C ALA A 230 15.42 9.87 19.47
N TRP A 231 14.38 9.15 19.04
CA TRP A 231 13.36 9.61 18.11
C TRP A 231 12.25 10.48 18.71
N ARG A 232 12.17 10.59 20.03
CA ARG A 232 11.23 11.47 20.73
C ARG A 232 11.82 12.85 21.02
N GLN A 233 13.11 13.04 20.80
CA GLN A 233 13.72 14.36 20.97
C GLN A 233 13.35 15.24 19.77
N PRO A 234 12.93 16.50 20.00
CA PRO A 234 12.67 17.41 18.91
C PRO A 234 13.94 17.55 18.06
N LEU A 235 13.77 17.48 16.73
CA LEU A 235 14.80 17.84 15.77
C LEU A 235 15.06 19.34 15.91
N ASN A 236 15.80 19.76 16.93
CA ASN A 236 16.08 21.18 17.16
C ASN A 236 17.27 21.62 16.30
N ARG A 237 16.92 22.48 15.33
CA ARG A 237 17.58 23.70 14.82
C ARG A 237 19.06 23.66 14.49
#